data_AF-A0AAD3HRB3-F1
#
_entry.id   AF-A0AAD3HRB3-F1
#
_cell.length_a   1.000
_cell.length_b   1.000
_cell.length_c   1.000
_cell.angle_alpha   90.00
_cell.angle_beta   90.00
_cell.angle_gamma   90.00
#
_symmetry.space_group_name_H-M   'P 1'
#
loop_
_entity.id
_entity.type
_entity.pdbx_description
1 polymer ?
#
loop_
_entity_poly.entity_id
_entity_poly.type
_entity_poly.pdbx_seq_one_letter_code
_entity_poly.pdbx_strand_id
1 'polypeptide(L)'
;MSSHEHVVDLRDAVALDTDAAGTIYALIRNDEGDLRIVLLDGRQEVLEAQQRQGSLHEPVRISGPSATQIVRTHPAIDFDVRGLQVAPSGRYLLLHGYSYQDSSVVSLAVVDLHGGQPLPAATPPHHHHPTPGGPAAAAAAAAAARGTPARGGTAGAGGAGGAGAGPRPKQCRLHPVDPELFSSRPGLLLYQASWHPHSEEHLVLLTSDSRLRLY
;
A
#
# COMPACT_ATOMS: atom_id res chain seq x y z
N MET A 1 26.08 6.56 -3.29
CA MET A 1 24.87 6.15 -2.56
C MET A 1 24.28 4.99 -3.34
N SER A 2 24.46 3.77 -2.87
CA SER A 2 23.88 2.60 -3.53
C SER A 2 22.38 2.63 -3.31
N SER A 3 21.62 2.86 -4.37
CA SER A 3 20.17 2.65 -4.37
C SER A 3 19.95 1.18 -4.05
N HIS A 4 19.61 0.87 -2.79
CA HIS A 4 19.22 -0.48 -2.42
C HIS A 4 17.92 -0.78 -3.15
N GLU A 5 18.05 -1.45 -4.30
CA GLU A 5 16.96 -2.10 -4.99
C GLU A 5 16.20 -2.93 -3.95
N HIS A 6 14.96 -2.54 -3.69
CA HIS A 6 14.12 -3.25 -2.74
C HIS A 6 13.65 -4.52 -3.43
N VAL A 7 14.50 -5.54 -3.36
CA VAL A 7 14.14 -6.89 -3.76
C VAL A 7 13.07 -7.37 -2.80
N VAL A 8 11.94 -7.74 -3.35
CA VAL A 8 10.79 -8.22 -2.58
C VAL A 8 10.84 -9.74 -2.55
N ASP A 9 10.97 -10.32 -1.35
CA ASP A 9 10.75 -11.76 -1.20
C ASP A 9 9.25 -12.03 -1.09
N LEU A 10 8.66 -12.55 -2.18
CA LEU A 10 7.24 -12.91 -2.21
C LEU A 10 6.89 -14.07 -1.26
N ARG A 11 7.88 -14.77 -0.70
CA ARG A 11 7.64 -15.80 0.32
C ARG A 11 7.12 -15.20 1.63
N ASP A 12 7.40 -13.92 1.86
CA ASP A 12 6.92 -13.18 3.02
C ASP A 12 5.56 -12.50 2.78
N ALA A 13 4.95 -12.72 1.60
CA ALA A 13 3.64 -12.20 1.28
C ALA A 13 2.56 -12.93 2.09
N VAL A 14 1.80 -12.16 2.86
CA VAL A 14 0.63 -12.62 3.62
C VAL A 14 -0.55 -12.89 2.69
N ALA A 15 -0.72 -12.05 1.66
CA ALA A 15 -1.75 -12.17 0.65
C ALA A 15 -1.29 -11.52 -0.66
N LEU A 16 -1.85 -11.97 -1.78
CA LEU A 16 -1.50 -11.48 -3.10
C LEU A 16 -2.74 -11.52 -4.02
N ASP A 17 -2.89 -10.49 -4.84
CA ASP A 17 -3.93 -10.43 -5.88
C ASP A 17 -3.43 -9.59 -7.08
N THR A 18 -4.18 -9.62 -8.18
CA THR A 18 -3.84 -8.92 -9.42
C THR A 18 -5.01 -8.12 -9.96
N ASP A 19 -4.73 -6.95 -10.55
CA ASP A 19 -5.73 -6.19 -11.29
C ASP A 19 -5.83 -6.63 -12.77
N ALA A 20 -6.76 -6.03 -13.52
CA ALA A 20 -6.93 -6.31 -14.95
C ALA A 20 -5.74 -5.83 -15.81
N ALA A 21 -4.91 -4.92 -15.29
CA ALA A 21 -3.69 -4.48 -15.97
C ALA A 21 -2.54 -5.50 -15.78
N GLY A 22 -2.66 -6.46 -14.87
CA GLY A 22 -1.59 -7.39 -14.53
C GLY A 22 -0.58 -6.83 -13.52
N THR A 23 -0.94 -5.75 -12.82
CA THR A 23 -0.20 -5.31 -11.64
C THR A 23 -0.45 -6.32 -10.52
N ILE A 24 0.61 -6.75 -9.86
CA ILE A 24 0.53 -7.65 -8.71
C ILE A 24 0.59 -6.81 -7.43
N TYR A 25 -0.34 -7.05 -6.53
CA TYR A 25 -0.43 -6.40 -5.22
C TYR A 25 -0.12 -7.44 -4.16
N ALA A 26 1.03 -7.28 -3.49
CA ALA A 26 1.44 -8.15 -2.41
C ALA A 26 1.31 -7.42 -1.07
N LEU A 27 0.67 -8.05 -0.08
CA LEU A 27 0.68 -7.58 1.29
C LEU A 27 1.83 -8.29 2.02
N ILE A 28 2.81 -7.52 2.51
CA ILE A 28 4.03 -8.06 3.10
C ILE A 28 4.16 -7.55 4.53
N ARG A 29 4.54 -8.44 5.43
CA ARG A 29 4.91 -8.11 6.80
C ARG A 29 6.41 -7.86 6.88
N ASN A 30 6.83 -6.72 7.42
CA ASN A 30 8.25 -6.47 7.68
C ASN A 30 8.70 -7.15 8.98
N ASP A 31 10.00 -7.08 9.27
CA ASP A 31 10.58 -7.66 10.49
C ASP A 31 10.05 -7.01 11.79
N GLU A 32 9.54 -5.77 11.69
CA GLU A 32 8.93 -5.04 12.81
C GLU A 32 7.46 -5.46 13.03
N GLY A 33 6.90 -6.30 12.16
CA GLY A 33 5.52 -6.76 12.21
C GLY A 33 4.52 -5.87 11.46
N ASP A 34 4.95 -4.72 10.95
CA ASP A 34 4.14 -3.79 10.17
C ASP A 34 3.79 -4.37 8.80
N LEU A 35 2.55 -4.12 8.37
CA LEU A 35 2.07 -4.50 7.05
C LEU A 35 2.25 -3.36 6.05
N ARG A 36 2.76 -3.69 4.86
CA ARG A 36 2.86 -2.80 3.71
C ARG A 36 2.31 -3.48 2.47
N ILE A 37 1.72 -2.68 1.59
CA ILE A 37 1.27 -3.12 0.28
C ILE A 37 2.37 -2.81 -0.72
N VAL A 38 2.78 -3.78 -1.52
CA VAL A 38 3.83 -3.64 -2.53
C VAL A 38 3.24 -3.93 -3.89
N LEU A 39 3.49 -3.03 -4.85
CA LEU A 39 3.06 -3.18 -6.23
C LEU A 39 4.23 -3.65 -7.07
N LEU A 40 3.97 -4.62 -7.93
CA LEU A 40 4.92 -5.20 -8.87
C LEU A 40 4.29 -5.18 -10.27
N ASP A 41 5.10 -4.91 -11.28
CA ASP A 41 4.66 -5.02 -12.67
C ASP A 41 4.75 -6.47 -13.13
N GLY A 42 3.64 -7.21 -13.06
CA GLY A 42 3.61 -8.62 -13.44
C GLY A 42 3.94 -8.87 -14.91
N ARG A 43 3.74 -7.89 -15.80
CA ARG A 43 4.09 -8.03 -17.22
C ARG A 43 5.59 -8.02 -17.42
N GLN A 44 6.27 -7.10 -16.75
CA GLN A 44 7.74 -7.04 -16.77
C GLN A 44 8.34 -8.35 -16.27
N GLU A 45 7.82 -8.90 -15.18
CA GLU A 45 8.28 -10.19 -14.63
C GLU A 45 8.11 -11.35 -15.61
N VAL A 46 6.97 -11.41 -16.31
CA VAL A 46 6.71 -12.43 -17.34
C VAL A 46 7.65 -12.25 -18.53
N LEU A 47 7.87 -11.02 -19.00
CA LEU A 47 8.79 -10.75 -20.10
C LEU A 47 10.23 -11.14 -19.74
N GLU A 48 10.68 -10.79 -18.54
CA GLU A 48 12.00 -11.17 -18.04
C GLU A 48 12.12 -12.69 -17.86
N ALA A 49 11.07 -13.37 -17.40
CA ALA A 49 11.05 -14.83 -17.32
C ALA A 49 11.16 -15.48 -18.72
N GLN A 50 10.45 -14.96 -19.72
CA GLN A 50 10.51 -15.46 -21.10
C GLN A 50 11.89 -15.23 -21.74
N GLN A 51 12.47 -14.04 -21.56
CA GLN A 51 13.82 -13.74 -22.06
C GLN A 51 14.87 -14.68 -21.44
N ARG A 52 14.71 -15.01 -20.15
CA ARG A 52 15.58 -15.97 -19.44
C ARG A 52 15.45 -17.38 -20.00
N GLN A 53 14.24 -17.85 -20.33
CA GLN A 53 14.04 -19.17 -20.92
C GLN A 53 14.72 -19.35 -22.28
N GLY A 54 14.93 -18.27 -23.04
CA GLY A 54 15.68 -18.30 -24.29
C GLY A 54 17.20 -18.50 -24.11
N SER A 55 17.73 -18.26 -22.91
CA SER A 55 19.15 -18.38 -22.58
C SER A 55 19.42 -19.69 -21.83
N LEU A 56 19.62 -20.78 -22.58
CA LEU A 56 19.78 -22.14 -22.04
C LEU A 56 21.10 -22.41 -21.29
N HIS A 57 22.03 -21.44 -21.18
CA HIS A 57 23.42 -21.74 -20.82
C HIS A 57 23.94 -21.23 -19.48
N GLU A 58 23.17 -20.51 -18.66
CA GLU A 58 23.61 -20.13 -17.32
C GLU A 58 22.59 -20.45 -16.23
N PRO A 59 23.03 -20.96 -15.06
CA PRO A 59 22.17 -21.08 -13.88
C PRO A 59 21.71 -19.68 -13.46
N VAL A 60 20.49 -19.36 -13.84
CA VAL A 60 19.84 -18.07 -13.58
C VAL A 60 19.70 -17.86 -12.08
N ARG A 61 20.34 -16.82 -11.55
CA ARG A 61 19.97 -16.26 -10.25
C ARG A 61 18.63 -15.55 -10.44
N ILE A 62 17.60 -16.05 -9.77
CA ILE A 62 16.29 -15.38 -9.74
C ILE A 62 16.45 -14.16 -8.84
N SER A 63 16.74 -13.00 -9.42
CA SER A 63 16.49 -11.73 -8.74
C SER A 63 15.00 -11.67 -8.45
N GLY A 64 14.64 -11.37 -7.20
CA GLY A 64 13.23 -11.17 -6.84
C GLY A 64 12.65 -9.97 -7.59
N PRO A 65 11.32 -9.91 -7.75
CA PRO A 65 10.68 -8.87 -8.52
C PRO A 65 10.93 -7.49 -7.89
N SER A 66 11.15 -6.49 -8.73
CA SER A 66 11.45 -5.13 -8.27
C SER A 66 10.16 -4.36 -8.01
N ALA A 67 9.99 -3.90 -6.77
CA ALA A 67 8.83 -3.07 -6.39
C ALA A 67 8.76 -1.78 -7.21
N THR A 68 7.61 -1.54 -7.84
CA THR A 68 7.33 -0.27 -8.52
C THR A 68 6.86 0.78 -7.52
N GLN A 69 6.12 0.35 -6.50
CA GLN A 69 5.56 1.22 -5.47
C GLN A 69 5.44 0.49 -4.13
N ILE A 70 5.63 1.25 -3.04
CA ILE A 70 5.37 0.77 -1.68
C ILE A 70 4.29 1.65 -1.07
N VAL A 71 3.20 1.04 -0.63
CA VAL A 71 2.05 1.71 -0.04
C VAL A 71 1.96 1.38 1.45
N ARG A 72 1.96 2.43 2.25
CA ARG A 72 1.60 2.41 3.67
C ARG A 72 0.20 2.95 3.84
N THR A 73 -0.51 2.53 4.88
CA THR A 73 -1.86 3.01 5.15
C THR A 73 -1.89 4.03 6.29
N HIS A 74 -2.93 4.86 6.32
CA HIS A 74 -3.28 5.70 7.45
C HIS A 74 -4.79 5.65 7.71
N PRO A 75 -5.25 5.19 8.89
CA PRO A 75 -4.44 4.61 9.97
C PRO A 75 -3.65 3.35 9.53
N ALA A 76 -2.67 2.96 10.35
CA ALA A 76 -1.93 1.71 10.13
C ALA A 76 -2.91 0.52 10.25
N ILE A 77 -2.63 -0.58 9.55
CA ILE A 77 -3.44 -1.79 9.63
C ILE A 77 -3.27 -2.40 11.03
N ASP A 78 -4.34 -2.44 11.80
CA ASP A 78 -4.38 -2.85 13.21
C ASP A 78 -5.21 -4.12 13.44
N PHE A 79 -5.29 -4.99 12.42
CA PHE A 79 -5.95 -6.29 12.49
C PHE A 79 -5.14 -7.37 11.75
N ASP A 80 -5.40 -8.64 12.07
CA ASP A 80 -4.72 -9.79 11.47
C ASP A 80 -5.30 -10.07 10.08
N VAL A 81 -4.65 -9.51 9.05
CA VAL A 81 -5.09 -9.66 7.66
C VAL A 81 -4.92 -11.10 7.20
N ARG A 82 -5.99 -11.67 6.63
CA ARG A 82 -6.05 -13.03 6.07
C ARG A 82 -6.16 -13.05 4.56
N GLY A 83 -6.62 -11.96 3.96
CA GLY A 83 -6.74 -11.87 2.51
C GLY A 83 -6.83 -10.45 2.01
N LEU A 84 -6.65 -10.36 0.70
CA LEU A 84 -6.56 -9.12 -0.07
C LEU A 84 -7.31 -9.35 -1.38
N GLN A 85 -8.09 -8.36 -1.80
CA GLN A 85 -8.75 -8.36 -3.11
C GLN A 85 -8.65 -6.99 -3.75
N VAL A 86 -8.19 -6.92 -5.00
CA VAL A 86 -8.02 -5.68 -5.74
C VAL A 86 -9.19 -5.48 -6.70
N ALA A 87 -9.70 -4.25 -6.76
CA ALA A 87 -10.72 -3.91 -7.75
C ALA A 87 -10.13 -4.05 -9.17
N PRO A 88 -10.91 -4.41 -10.20
CA PRO A 88 -10.39 -4.60 -11.55
C PRO A 88 -9.57 -3.42 -12.10
N SER A 89 -9.85 -2.19 -11.66
CA SER A 89 -9.13 -0.98 -12.05
C SER A 89 -7.81 -0.73 -11.31
N GLY A 90 -7.50 -1.51 -10.28
CA GLY A 90 -6.33 -1.30 -9.41
C GLY A 90 -6.47 -0.11 -8.46
N ARG A 91 -7.62 0.59 -8.46
CA ARG A 91 -7.81 1.80 -7.64
C ARG A 91 -8.05 1.50 -6.17
N TYR A 92 -8.86 0.49 -5.90
CA TYR A 92 -9.25 0.10 -4.54
C TYR A 92 -8.73 -1.29 -4.22
N LEU A 93 -8.41 -1.48 -2.95
CA LEU A 93 -7.93 -2.74 -2.42
C LEU A 93 -8.68 -3.03 -1.13
N LEU A 94 -9.37 -4.17 -1.08
CA LEU A 94 -10.03 -4.69 0.11
C LEU A 94 -9.03 -5.53 0.89
N LEU A 95 -8.89 -5.24 2.17
CA LEU A 95 -8.23 -6.08 3.17
C LEU A 95 -9.29 -6.71 4.05
N HIS A 96 -9.17 -7.99 4.32
CA HIS A 96 -10.05 -8.69 5.26
C HIS A 96 -9.29 -9.60 6.19
N GLY A 97 -9.76 -9.71 7.43
CA GLY A 97 -9.09 -10.45 8.48
C GLY A 97 -9.89 -10.47 9.77
N TYR A 98 -9.19 -10.58 10.90
CA TYR A 98 -9.79 -10.63 12.23
C TYR A 98 -9.12 -9.62 13.15
N SER A 99 -9.88 -9.06 14.10
CA SER A 99 -9.33 -8.14 15.10
C SER A 99 -8.26 -8.82 15.95
N TYR A 100 -7.18 -8.10 16.26
CA TYR A 100 -6.18 -8.59 17.22
C TYR A 100 -6.70 -8.63 18.66
N GLN A 101 -7.71 -7.80 18.99
CA GLN A 101 -8.30 -7.73 20.32
C GLN A 101 -9.33 -8.86 20.54
N ASP A 102 -10.06 -9.21 19.47
CA ASP A 102 -11.05 -10.29 19.48
C ASP A 102 -11.06 -11.01 18.12
N SER A 103 -10.42 -12.18 18.09
CA SER A 103 -10.31 -12.99 16.86
C SER A 103 -11.66 -13.48 16.30
N SER A 104 -12.75 -13.37 17.06
CA SER A 104 -14.09 -13.70 16.58
C SER A 104 -14.75 -12.55 15.80
N VAL A 105 -14.17 -11.35 15.82
CA VAL A 105 -14.65 -10.17 15.08
C VAL A 105 -13.91 -10.07 13.76
N VAL A 106 -14.66 -10.13 12.66
CA VAL A 106 -14.14 -9.86 11.32
C VAL A 106 -13.80 -8.37 11.18
N SER A 107 -12.66 -8.06 10.56
CA SER A 107 -12.25 -6.69 10.26
C SER A 107 -12.05 -6.54 8.76
N LEU A 108 -12.69 -5.52 8.19
CA LEU A 108 -12.66 -5.20 6.77
C LEU A 108 -12.23 -3.76 6.58
N ALA A 109 -11.38 -3.51 5.58
CA ALA A 109 -10.99 -2.16 5.22
C ALA A 109 -10.69 -2.03 3.73
N VAL A 110 -11.03 -0.89 3.15
CA VAL A 110 -10.70 -0.52 1.78
C VAL A 110 -9.58 0.52 1.78
N VAL A 111 -8.57 0.32 0.93
CA VAL A 111 -7.50 1.29 0.68
C VAL A 111 -7.74 1.97 -0.67
N ASP A 112 -7.80 3.30 -0.67
CA ASP A 112 -7.77 4.10 -1.91
C ASP A 112 -6.32 4.31 -2.35
N LEU A 113 -5.89 3.55 -3.35
CA LEU A 113 -4.51 3.56 -3.85
C LEU A 113 -4.20 4.81 -4.66
N HIS A 114 -5.21 5.50 -5.21
CA HIS A 114 -5.02 6.72 -5.99
C HIS A 114 -4.93 7.96 -5.09
N GLY A 115 -5.75 8.05 -4.05
CA GLY A 115 -5.85 9.21 -3.16
C GLY A 115 -4.67 9.46 -2.22
N GLY A 116 -3.67 8.57 -2.14
CA GLY A 116 -2.57 8.73 -1.20
C GLY A 116 -1.57 9.85 -1.54
N GLN A 117 -0.75 10.21 -0.54
CA GLN A 117 0.30 11.23 -0.65
C GLN A 117 1.69 10.57 -0.70
N PRO A 118 2.64 11.08 -1.49
CA PRO A 118 4.03 10.61 -1.43
C PRO A 118 4.59 10.77 -0.01
N LEU A 119 5.31 9.77 0.51
CA LEU A 119 6.04 9.99 1.76
C LEU A 119 7.23 10.91 1.48
N PRO A 120 7.51 11.89 2.37
CA PRO A 120 8.72 12.68 2.26
C PRO A 120 9.93 11.72 2.28
N ALA A 121 10.83 11.89 1.31
CA ALA A 121 12.09 11.15 1.32
C ALA A 121 12.76 11.42 2.67
N ALA A 122 13.13 10.35 3.39
CA ALA A 122 13.84 10.48 4.65
C ALA A 122 15.03 11.41 4.41
N THR A 123 15.03 12.59 5.03
CA THR A 123 16.11 13.55 4.86
C THR A 123 17.37 12.82 5.34
N PRO A 124 18.38 12.62 4.48
CA PRO A 124 19.58 11.92 4.91
C PRO A 124 20.09 12.66 6.14
N PRO A 125 20.48 11.93 7.22
CA PRO A 125 21.00 12.56 8.40
C PRO A 125 22.18 13.41 7.96
N HIS A 126 22.01 14.73 8.01
CA HIS A 126 23.10 15.65 7.76
C HIS A 126 24.13 15.33 8.83
N HIS A 127 25.24 14.72 8.44
CA HIS A 127 26.40 14.57 9.29
C HIS A 127 26.80 15.98 9.71
N HIS A 128 26.36 16.38 10.91
CA HIS A 128 26.79 17.59 11.55
C HIS A 128 28.28 17.42 11.80
N HIS A 129 29.08 17.97 10.90
CA HIS A 129 30.48 18.20 11.19
C HIS A 129 30.50 19.23 12.33
N PRO A 130 31.01 18.88 13.53
CA PRO A 130 31.03 19.83 14.63
C PRO A 130 32.03 20.93 14.30
N THR A 131 31.52 22.12 13.98
CA THR A 131 32.33 23.33 13.91
C THR A 131 32.71 23.74 15.35
N PRO A 132 34.00 23.86 15.70
CA PRO A 132 34.38 24.34 17.01
C PRO A 132 34.30 25.87 17.06
N GLY A 133 33.51 26.40 18.00
CA GLY A 133 33.77 27.68 18.65
C GLY A 133 33.01 28.92 18.15
N GLY A 134 32.13 29.46 18.99
CA GLY A 134 31.69 30.86 18.91
C GLY A 134 30.35 31.13 19.62
N PRO A 135 30.27 32.06 20.60
CA PRO A 135 29.12 32.20 21.49
C PRO A 135 27.98 33.08 20.96
N ALA A 136 26.77 32.66 21.34
CA ALA A 136 25.53 33.37 21.63
C ALA A 136 25.32 34.81 21.14
N ALA A 137 24.23 35.02 20.38
CA ALA A 137 23.40 36.20 20.50
C ALA A 137 21.93 35.87 20.16
N ALA A 138 21.04 36.27 21.07
CA ALA A 138 19.59 36.17 20.99
C ALA A 138 19.00 37.19 20.02
N ALA A 139 17.82 36.90 19.46
CA ALA A 139 16.70 37.86 19.41
C ALA A 139 15.42 37.21 18.87
N ALA A 140 14.33 37.49 19.57
CA ALA A 140 12.95 37.16 19.24
C ALA A 140 12.35 38.12 18.19
N ALA A 141 11.33 37.66 17.46
CA ALA A 141 10.22 38.40 16.84
C ALA A 141 9.63 37.49 15.72
N ALA A 142 8.35 37.48 15.36
CA ALA A 142 7.13 38.09 15.86
C ALA A 142 5.96 37.32 15.21
N ALA A 143 4.79 37.45 15.79
CA ALA A 143 3.53 36.88 15.35
C ALA A 143 2.97 37.54 14.07
N ALA A 144 1.96 36.85 13.53
CA ALA A 144 0.88 37.29 12.61
C ALA A 144 1.08 37.00 11.11
N ALA A 145 0.24 36.10 10.58
CA ALA A 145 -0.68 36.42 9.48
C ALA A 145 -1.72 35.29 9.31
N ARG A 146 -3.00 35.65 9.45
CA ARG A 146 -4.14 34.87 8.98
C ARG A 146 -4.18 34.97 7.44
N GLY A 147 -4.38 33.84 6.76
CA GLY A 147 -4.57 33.77 5.32
C GLY A 147 -5.36 32.54 4.90
N THR A 148 -6.53 32.80 4.33
CA THR A 148 -7.55 31.92 3.74
C THR A 148 -7.00 30.87 2.75
N PRO A 149 -7.54 29.63 2.68
CA PRO A 149 -7.23 28.74 1.58
C PRO A 149 -8.20 28.95 0.39
N ALA A 150 -7.62 29.24 -0.76
CA ALA A 150 -8.28 29.23 -2.06
C ALA A 150 -8.42 27.79 -2.59
N ARG A 151 -9.60 27.49 -3.13
CA ARG A 151 -9.93 26.31 -3.94
C ARG A 151 -9.26 26.42 -5.31
N GLY A 152 -8.55 25.37 -5.75
CA GLY A 152 -8.21 25.19 -7.16
C GLY A 152 -7.00 24.27 -7.39
N GLY A 153 -7.15 23.27 -8.28
CA GLY A 153 -6.04 22.46 -8.80
C GLY A 153 -6.41 20.97 -8.90
N THR A 154 -7.22 20.57 -9.89
CA THR A 154 -6.79 19.88 -11.12
C THR A 154 -5.93 18.64 -10.88
N ALA A 155 -6.59 17.48 -10.89
CA ALA A 155 -5.94 16.18 -11.01
C ALA A 155 -5.26 16.05 -12.38
N GLY A 156 -3.94 16.17 -12.39
CA GLY A 156 -3.10 15.77 -13.52
C GLY A 156 -2.61 14.35 -13.28
N ALA A 157 -3.31 13.36 -13.83
CA ALA A 157 -2.77 12.04 -14.07
C ALA A 157 -1.87 12.15 -15.32
N GLY A 158 -0.55 12.13 -15.13
CA GLY A 158 0.44 12.19 -16.20
C GLY A 158 1.51 11.14 -15.97
N GLY A 159 1.52 10.11 -16.80
CA GLY A 159 2.36 8.94 -16.65
C GLY A 159 3.81 9.08 -17.15
N ALA A 160 4.53 7.98 -16.89
CA ALA A 160 5.65 7.40 -17.62
C ALA A 160 7.00 8.13 -17.71
N GLY A 161 8.07 7.36 -17.46
CA GLY A 161 9.39 7.60 -18.04
C GLY A 161 10.49 8.03 -17.08
N GLY A 162 10.82 7.19 -16.09
CA GLY A 162 12.02 7.39 -15.26
C GLY A 162 12.70 6.06 -14.94
N ALA A 163 13.41 5.50 -15.91
CA ALA A 163 14.28 4.35 -15.71
C ALA A 163 15.40 4.75 -14.73
N GLY A 164 15.31 4.28 -13.48
CA GLY A 164 16.33 4.51 -12.45
C GLY A 164 15.82 5.04 -11.11
N ALA A 165 14.53 5.36 -10.96
CA ALA A 165 13.95 5.72 -9.67
C ALA A 165 13.46 4.46 -8.96
N GLY A 166 14.05 4.13 -7.81
CA GLY A 166 13.58 3.04 -6.95
C GLY A 166 12.11 3.19 -6.52
N PRO A 167 11.56 2.19 -5.81
CA PRO A 167 10.15 2.18 -5.43
C PRO A 167 9.75 3.47 -4.71
N ARG A 168 8.64 4.07 -5.14
CA ARG A 168 8.16 5.31 -4.56
C ARG A 168 7.26 5.00 -3.36
N PRO A 169 7.64 5.37 -2.12
CA PRO A 169 6.77 5.18 -0.97
C PRO A 169 5.60 6.17 -1.03
N LYS A 170 4.39 5.67 -0.77
CA LYS A 170 3.13 6.44 -0.73
C LYS A 170 2.32 6.06 0.51
N GLN A 171 1.61 7.03 1.09
CA GLN A 171 0.68 6.82 2.21
C GLN A 171 -0.74 6.99 1.71
N CYS A 172 -1.53 5.92 1.77
CA CYS A 172 -2.93 5.89 1.34
C CYS A 172 -3.87 5.85 2.54
N ARG A 173 -5.11 6.29 2.37
CA ARG A 173 -6.11 6.20 3.44
C ARG A 173 -6.66 4.79 3.55
N LEU A 174 -6.85 4.33 4.79
CA LEU A 174 -7.54 3.09 5.13
C LEU A 174 -8.95 3.42 5.60
N HIS A 175 -9.96 2.87 4.94
CA HIS A 175 -11.36 3.10 5.24
C HIS A 175 -11.97 1.81 5.81
N PRO A 176 -12.31 1.76 7.12
CA PRO A 176 -12.97 0.59 7.67
C PRO A 176 -14.35 0.40 7.02
N VAL A 177 -14.70 -0.84 6.68
CA VAL A 177 -16.01 -1.19 6.11
C VAL A 177 -16.91 -1.64 7.23
N ASP A 178 -17.90 -0.81 7.56
CA ASP A 178 -18.97 -1.09 8.53
C ASP A 178 -18.48 -1.66 9.87
N PRO A 179 -17.58 -0.95 10.58
CA PRO A 179 -16.96 -1.46 11.80
C PRO A 179 -18.00 -1.75 12.91
N GLU A 180 -19.13 -1.03 12.94
CA GLU A 180 -20.21 -1.24 13.91
C GLU A 180 -20.93 -2.57 13.71
N LEU A 181 -21.24 -2.95 12.47
CA LEU A 181 -21.87 -4.24 12.17
C LEU A 181 -21.01 -5.41 12.63
N PHE A 182 -19.72 -5.41 12.27
CA PHE A 182 -18.84 -6.55 12.58
C PHE A 182 -18.49 -6.60 14.07
N SER A 183 -18.27 -5.45 14.72
CA SER A 183 -17.97 -5.40 16.16
C SER A 183 -19.18 -5.80 17.02
N SER A 184 -20.41 -5.49 16.57
CA SER A 184 -21.63 -5.88 17.28
C SER A 184 -22.02 -7.36 17.10
N ARG A 185 -21.32 -8.10 16.23
CA ARG A 185 -21.61 -9.49 15.91
C ARG A 185 -20.37 -10.39 15.95
N PRO A 186 -19.78 -10.62 17.14
CA PRO A 186 -18.76 -11.65 17.31
C PRO A 186 -19.22 -12.99 16.75
N GLY A 187 -18.37 -13.64 15.94
CA GLY A 187 -18.68 -14.91 15.25
C GLY A 187 -19.39 -14.77 13.91
N LEU A 188 -19.72 -13.55 13.45
CA LEU A 188 -20.13 -13.31 12.06
C LEU A 188 -18.93 -13.58 11.15
N LEU A 189 -19.07 -14.49 10.19
CA LEU A 189 -18.00 -14.85 9.26
C LEU A 189 -18.23 -14.19 7.91
N LEU A 190 -17.15 -13.80 7.25
CA LEU A 190 -17.14 -13.44 5.83
C LEU A 190 -16.94 -14.71 5.01
N TYR A 191 -17.93 -15.08 4.19
CA TYR A 191 -17.80 -16.21 3.26
C TYR A 191 -17.21 -15.80 1.93
N GLN A 192 -17.62 -14.65 1.41
CA GLN A 192 -17.14 -14.16 0.13
C GLN A 192 -17.14 -12.64 0.11
N ALA A 193 -16.11 -12.08 -0.51
CA ALA A 193 -16.06 -10.69 -0.95
C ALA A 193 -15.80 -10.67 -2.46
N SER A 194 -16.39 -9.70 -3.16
CA SER A 194 -16.14 -9.47 -4.58
C SER A 194 -16.45 -8.03 -4.95
N TRP A 195 -15.59 -7.43 -5.76
CA TRP A 195 -15.89 -6.19 -6.46
C TRP A 195 -16.95 -6.43 -7.53
N HIS A 196 -17.82 -5.44 -7.77
CA HIS A 196 -18.83 -5.53 -8.81
C HIS A 196 -18.16 -5.42 -10.21
N PRO A 197 -18.46 -6.31 -11.18
CA PRO A 197 -17.73 -6.35 -12.45
C PRO A 197 -17.91 -5.09 -13.32
N HIS A 198 -19.03 -4.39 -13.15
CA HIS A 198 -19.33 -3.16 -13.90
C HIS A 198 -19.23 -1.88 -13.05
N SER A 199 -18.74 -1.99 -11.81
CA SER A 199 -18.53 -0.82 -10.98
C SER A 199 -17.31 -0.96 -10.10
N GLU A 200 -16.41 0.00 -10.22
CA GLU A 200 -15.16 0.03 -9.47
C GLU A 200 -15.37 0.45 -8.00
N GLU A 201 -16.52 1.00 -7.67
CA GLU A 201 -16.80 1.56 -6.34
C GLU A 201 -17.70 0.67 -5.48
N HIS A 202 -18.30 -0.37 -6.08
CA HIS A 202 -19.23 -1.23 -5.37
C HIS A 202 -18.58 -2.55 -4.93
N LEU A 203 -18.75 -2.85 -3.64
CA LEU A 203 -18.24 -4.06 -3.02
C LEU A 203 -19.41 -4.93 -2.54
N VAL A 204 -19.41 -6.19 -2.93
CA VAL A 204 -20.42 -7.18 -2.52
C VAL A 204 -19.82 -8.13 -1.49
N LEU A 205 -20.48 -8.28 -0.35
CA LEU A 205 -20.11 -9.18 0.73
C LEU A 205 -21.20 -10.21 1.00
N LEU A 206 -20.83 -11.48 1.15
CA LEU A 206 -21.68 -12.56 1.64
C LEU A 206 -21.16 -13.04 3.00
N THR A 207 -22.02 -13.05 4.01
CA THR A 207 -21.66 -13.43 5.39
C THR A 207 -22.46 -14.61 5.93
N SER A 208 -22.07 -15.13 7.10
CA SER A 208 -22.67 -16.32 7.70
C SER A 208 -24.13 -16.21 8.13
N ASP A 209 -24.67 -15.01 8.29
CA ASP A 209 -26.10 -14.76 8.53
C ASP A 209 -26.95 -14.80 7.23
N SER A 210 -26.40 -15.37 6.15
CA SER A 210 -27.05 -15.52 4.84
C SER A 210 -27.50 -14.19 4.23
N ARG A 211 -26.80 -13.11 4.56
CA ARG A 211 -27.08 -11.78 4.00
C ARG A 211 -26.00 -11.39 2.99
N LEU A 212 -26.48 -10.91 1.84
CA LEU A 212 -25.68 -10.21 0.86
C LEU A 212 -25.74 -8.71 1.15
N ARG A 213 -24.58 -8.06 1.21
CA ARG A 213 -24.45 -6.62 1.45
C ARG A 213 -23.75 -5.98 0.27
N LEU A 214 -24.25 -4.83 -0.14
CA LEU A 214 -23.65 -3.97 -1.15
C LEU A 214 -23.18 -2.71 -0.44
N TYR A 215 -21.89 -2.43 -0.56
CA TYR A 215 -21.25 -1.19 -0.14
C TYR A 215 -20.88 -0.36 -1.37
#